data_AF-A0A660M7T5-F1
#
_entry.id   AF-A0A660M7T5-F1
#
_cell.length_a   1.000
_cell.length_b   1.000
_cell.length_c   1.000
_cell.angle_alpha   90.00
_cell.angle_beta   90.00
_cell.angle_gamma   90.00
#
_symmetry.space_group_name_H-M   'P 1'
#
loop_
_entity.id
_entity.type
_entity.pdbx_description
1 polymer ?
#
loop_
_entity_poly.entity_id
_entity_poly.type
_entity_poly.pdbx_seq_one_letter_code
_entity_poly.pdbx_strand_id
1 'polypeptide(L)'
;MAKFKLNLTEIISKKMDEAFQDTLDCFRAHHPSFCSSLDDQNENNLLEAIKSSLIQAAEVLLEEDCGAESSDVDIELLTIFEILSGEKPSGISCIKFNLKFIYFLVKKLEDRSTFEFPAANSILENTINYCELHKGFNN
;
A
#
# COMPACT_ATOMS: atom_id res chain seq x y z
N MET A 1 -15.18 -0.40 -10.46
CA MET A 1 -13.78 -0.11 -10.12
C MET A 1 -12.93 -1.21 -10.71
N ALA A 2 -11.87 -0.89 -11.45
CA ALA A 2 -10.95 -1.91 -11.96
C ALA A 2 -10.27 -2.57 -10.74
N LYS A 3 -10.45 -3.88 -10.60
CA LYS A 3 -9.86 -4.66 -9.51
C LYS A 3 -8.68 -5.42 -10.08
N PHE A 4 -7.49 -4.85 -9.97
CA PHE A 4 -6.27 -5.56 -10.31
C PHE A 4 -5.91 -6.47 -9.15
N LYS A 5 -5.97 -7.77 -9.40
CA LYS A 5 -5.47 -8.79 -8.50
C LYS A 5 -4.06 -9.13 -8.91
N LEU A 6 -3.13 -9.01 -7.98
CA LEU A 6 -1.74 -9.39 -8.17
C LEU A 6 -1.36 -10.38 -7.07
N ASN A 7 -0.65 -11.44 -7.44
CA ASN A 7 0.07 -12.23 -6.44
C ASN A 7 1.41 -11.58 -6.07
N LEU A 8 2.09 -12.13 -5.06
CA LEU A 8 3.37 -11.60 -4.58
C LEU A 8 4.44 -11.50 -5.68
N THR A 9 4.53 -12.51 -6.56
CA THR A 9 5.48 -12.52 -7.68
C THR A 9 5.16 -11.43 -8.71
N GLU A 10 3.87 -11.13 -8.92
CA GLU A 10 3.45 -10.07 -9.83
C GLU A 10 3.71 -8.68 -9.27
N ILE A 11 3.60 -8.50 -7.95
CA ILE A 11 3.94 -7.25 -7.25
C ILE A 11 5.42 -6.90 -7.39
N ILE A 12 6.33 -7.89 -7.39
CA ILE A 12 7.76 -7.64 -7.61
C ILE A 12 8.13 -7.54 -9.11
N SER A 13 7.16 -7.65 -10.01
CA SER A 13 7.37 -7.63 -11.46
C SER A 13 7.00 -6.29 -12.09
N LYS A 14 7.32 -6.11 -13.38
CA LYS A 14 6.90 -4.92 -14.15
C LYS A 14 5.39 -4.70 -14.23
N LYS A 15 4.58 -5.75 -14.00
CA LYS A 15 3.11 -5.64 -13.97
C LYS A 15 2.63 -4.70 -12.87
N MET A 16 3.41 -4.54 -11.81
CA MET A 16 3.08 -3.67 -10.68
C MET A 16 2.95 -2.20 -11.09
N ASP A 17 3.77 -1.72 -12.03
CA ASP A 17 3.77 -0.31 -12.43
C ASP A 17 2.46 0.09 -13.10
N GLU A 18 2.05 -0.69 -14.10
CA GLU A 18 0.80 -0.48 -14.83
C GLU A 18 -0.42 -0.64 -13.91
N ALA A 19 -0.45 -1.72 -13.11
CA ALA A 19 -1.54 -1.98 -12.19
C ALA A 19 -1.65 -0.91 -11.09
N PHE A 20 -0.53 -0.39 -10.59
CA PHE A 20 -0.51 0.67 -9.59
C PHE A 20 -1.08 1.96 -10.16
N GLN A 21 -0.62 2.38 -11.34
CA GLN A 21 -1.09 3.62 -11.97
C GLN A 21 -2.58 3.53 -12.32
N ASP A 22 -3.02 2.44 -12.95
CA ASP A 22 -4.42 2.24 -13.31
C ASP A 22 -5.33 2.22 -12.06
N THR A 23 -4.87 1.58 -10.98
CA THR A 23 -5.60 1.56 -9.71
C THR A 23 -5.67 2.95 -9.08
N LEU A 24 -4.55 3.69 -9.07
CA LEU A 24 -4.48 5.05 -8.54
C LEU A 24 -5.43 5.99 -9.28
N ASP A 25 -5.41 5.96 -10.61
CA ASP A 25 -6.27 6.80 -11.44
C ASP A 25 -7.75 6.46 -11.23
N CYS A 26 -8.08 5.17 -11.15
CA CYS A 26 -9.42 4.71 -10.84
C CYS A 26 -9.86 5.13 -9.42
N PHE A 27 -8.97 5.06 -8.45
CA PHE A 27 -9.22 5.48 -7.07
C PHE A 27 -9.47 6.99 -6.99
N ARG A 28 -8.62 7.80 -7.61
CA ARG A 28 -8.73 9.27 -7.63
C ARG A 28 -9.97 9.77 -8.36
N ALA A 29 -10.45 9.05 -9.37
CA ALA A 29 -11.71 9.37 -10.03
C ALA A 29 -12.92 9.36 -9.05
N HIS A 30 -12.82 8.60 -7.95
CA HIS A 30 -13.84 8.52 -6.90
C HIS A 30 -13.42 9.28 -5.62
N HIS A 31 -12.11 9.50 -5.42
CA HIS A 31 -11.52 10.21 -4.28
C HIS A 31 -10.66 11.38 -4.76
N PRO A 32 -11.27 12.46 -5.31
CA PRO A 32 -10.53 13.55 -5.93
C PRO A 32 -9.67 14.35 -4.94
N SER A 33 -9.87 14.18 -3.63
CA SER A 33 -9.03 14.78 -2.58
C SER A 33 -7.78 13.96 -2.25
N PHE A 34 -7.65 12.74 -2.75
CA PHE A 34 -6.51 11.87 -2.42
C PHE A 34 -5.23 12.39 -3.08
N CYS A 35 -4.38 13.02 -2.25
CA CYS A 35 -3.11 13.65 -2.62
C CYS A 35 -3.21 14.86 -3.58
N SER A 36 -4.40 15.37 -3.88
CA SER A 36 -4.59 16.44 -4.89
C SER A 36 -4.15 17.84 -4.47
N SER A 37 -3.81 18.03 -3.19
CA SER A 37 -3.25 19.28 -2.66
C SER A 37 -1.72 19.31 -2.62
N LEU A 38 -1.07 18.22 -3.04
CA LEU A 38 0.39 18.12 -3.08
C LEU A 38 0.94 18.75 -4.36
N ASP A 39 2.14 19.31 -4.27
CA ASP A 39 2.94 19.57 -5.47
C ASP A 39 3.47 18.27 -6.07
N ASP A 40 3.87 18.33 -7.34
CA ASP A 40 4.35 17.17 -8.10
C ASP A 40 5.49 16.44 -7.38
N GLN A 41 6.38 17.14 -6.68
CA GLN A 41 7.52 16.53 -5.99
C GLN A 41 7.06 15.72 -4.78
N ASN A 42 6.22 16.31 -3.93
CA ASN A 42 5.69 15.66 -2.73
C ASN A 42 4.76 14.50 -3.09
N GLU A 43 3.95 14.67 -4.13
CA GLU A 43 3.12 13.59 -4.67
C GLU A 43 3.98 12.42 -5.16
N ASN A 44 4.99 12.69 -6.01
CA ASN A 44 5.88 11.66 -6.53
C ASN A 44 6.62 10.94 -5.40
N ASN A 45 7.15 11.67 -4.41
CA ASN A 45 7.84 11.07 -3.26
C ASN A 45 6.91 10.12 -2.49
N LEU A 46 5.65 10.50 -2.28
CA LEU A 46 4.68 9.69 -1.56
C LEU A 46 4.27 8.45 -2.35
N LEU A 47 4.00 8.59 -3.66
CA LEU A 47 3.64 7.47 -4.53
C LEU A 47 4.79 6.46 -4.63
N GLU A 48 6.04 6.92 -4.76
CA GLU A 48 7.22 6.07 -4.75
C GLU A 48 7.41 5.36 -3.39
N ALA A 49 7.14 6.05 -2.27
CA ALA A 49 7.19 5.43 -0.95
C ALA A 49 6.13 4.33 -0.78
N ILE A 50 4.91 4.53 -1.28
CA ILE A 50 3.84 3.52 -1.27
C ILE A 50 4.25 2.33 -2.14
N LYS A 51 4.62 2.58 -3.39
CA LYS A 51 4.98 1.55 -4.37
C LYS A 51 6.16 0.70 -3.91
N SER A 52 7.25 1.33 -3.46
CA SER A 52 8.42 0.63 -2.94
C SER A 52 8.11 -0.18 -1.67
N SER A 53 7.16 0.25 -0.83
CA SER A 53 6.73 -0.50 0.35
C SER A 53 5.92 -1.74 -0.02
N LEU A 54 5.13 -1.70 -1.10
CA LEU A 54 4.42 -2.88 -1.62
C LEU A 54 5.39 -3.93 -2.13
N ILE A 55 6.41 -3.50 -2.89
CA ILE A 55 7.48 -4.39 -3.40
C ILE A 55 8.23 -5.04 -2.23
N GLN A 56 8.70 -4.25 -1.25
CA GLN A 56 9.41 -4.78 -0.09
C GLN A 56 8.57 -5.75 0.75
N ALA A 57 7.27 -5.49 0.89
CA ALA A 57 6.36 -6.41 1.58
C ALA A 57 6.24 -7.75 0.85
N ALA A 58 6.14 -7.72 -0.49
CA ALA A 58 6.09 -8.93 -1.29
C ALA A 58 7.42 -9.71 -1.25
N GLU A 59 8.56 -9.03 -1.38
CA GLU A 59 9.90 -9.63 -1.30
C GLU A 59 10.09 -10.37 0.04
N VAL A 60 9.82 -9.70 1.16
CA VAL A 60 9.97 -10.31 2.49
C VAL A 60 9.03 -11.50 2.70
N LEU A 61 7.79 -11.42 2.19
CA LEU A 61 6.87 -12.55 2.32
C LEU A 61 7.27 -13.75 1.47
N LEU A 62 7.81 -13.52 0.28
CA LEU A 62 8.38 -14.59 -0.56
C LEU A 62 9.61 -15.23 0.09
N GLU A 63 10.44 -14.45 0.79
CA GLU A 63 11.59 -14.97 1.55
C GLU A 63 11.17 -15.76 2.80
N GLU A 64 10.18 -15.26 3.55
CA GLU A 64 9.62 -15.96 4.71
C GLU A 64 8.94 -17.27 4.33
N ASP A 65 8.34 -17.33 3.13
CA ASP A 65 7.58 -18.48 2.63
C ASP A 65 8.42 -19.47 1.81
N CYS A 66 9.53 -19.94 2.38
CA CYS A 66 10.41 -20.98 1.78
C CYS A 66 9.71 -22.34 1.48
N GLY A 67 8.37 -22.43 1.46
CA GLY A 67 7.58 -23.60 1.11
C GLY A 67 6.29 -23.28 0.36
N ALA A 68 6.37 -23.12 -0.96
CA ALA A 68 5.37 -23.40 -2.02
C ALA A 68 3.87 -23.01 -1.86
N GLU A 69 3.40 -22.41 -0.76
CA GLU A 69 1.96 -22.23 -0.49
C GLU A 69 1.50 -20.76 -0.39
N SER A 70 2.36 -19.73 -0.30
CA SER A 70 1.92 -18.32 -0.24
C SER A 70 1.81 -17.60 -1.58
N SER A 71 2.21 -18.23 -2.69
CA SER A 71 2.08 -17.64 -4.03
C SER A 71 0.61 -17.41 -4.45
N ASP A 72 -0.34 -18.01 -3.73
CA ASP A 72 -1.78 -17.95 -4.04
C ASP A 72 -2.52 -16.82 -3.30
N VAL A 73 -1.79 -15.88 -2.69
CA VAL A 73 -2.41 -14.70 -2.09
C VAL A 73 -2.68 -13.64 -3.16
N ASP A 74 -3.92 -13.58 -3.64
CA ASP A 74 -4.42 -12.47 -4.46
C ASP A 74 -4.50 -11.18 -3.61
N ILE A 75 -3.88 -10.12 -4.11
CA ILE A 75 -3.92 -8.78 -3.51
C ILE A 75 -4.59 -7.81 -4.48
N GLU A 76 -5.72 -7.24 -4.06
CA GLU A 76 -6.34 -6.11 -4.75
C GLU A 76 -5.69 -4.81 -4.30
N LEU A 77 -4.92 -4.15 -5.19
CA LEU A 77 -4.24 -2.87 -4.87
C LEU A 77 -5.22 -1.78 -4.40
N LEU A 78 -6.48 -1.84 -4.83
CA LEU A 78 -7.54 -0.97 -4.34
C LEU A 78 -7.64 -0.99 -2.81
N THR A 79 -7.50 -2.17 -2.20
CA THR A 79 -7.51 -2.35 -0.74
C THR A 79 -6.45 -1.51 -0.06
N ILE A 80 -5.28 -1.35 -0.70
CA ILE A 80 -4.19 -0.54 -0.16
C ILE A 80 -4.60 0.94 -0.14
N PHE A 81 -5.14 1.46 -1.23
CA PHE A 81 -5.59 2.86 -1.28
C PHE A 81 -6.76 3.15 -0.34
N GLU A 82 -7.68 2.21 -0.16
CA GLU A 82 -8.75 2.30 0.84
C GLU A 82 -8.16 2.44 2.24
N ILE A 83 -7.19 1.58 2.62
CA ILE A 83 -6.50 1.66 3.91
C ILE A 83 -5.81 3.01 4.08
N LEU A 84 -5.05 3.47 3.09
CA LEU A 84 -4.34 4.74 3.13
C LEU A 84 -5.29 5.94 3.28
N SER A 85 -6.52 5.82 2.78
CA SER A 85 -7.56 6.85 2.87
C SER A 85 -8.41 6.77 4.14
N GLY A 86 -8.16 5.78 5.00
CA GLY A 86 -8.93 5.56 6.23
C GLY A 86 -10.28 4.88 5.99
N GLU A 87 -10.47 4.31 4.80
CA GLU A 87 -11.67 3.55 4.43
C GLU A 87 -11.56 2.09 4.86
N LYS A 88 -12.71 1.44 4.97
CA LYS A 88 -12.76 0.01 5.24
C LYS A 88 -12.41 -0.76 3.95
N PRO A 89 -11.43 -1.69 3.99
CA PRO A 89 -11.15 -2.59 2.88
C PRO A 89 -12.40 -3.27 2.32
N SER A 90 -12.63 -3.10 1.01
CA SER A 90 -13.69 -3.76 0.26
C SER A 90 -13.17 -4.89 -0.63
N GLY A 91 -11.87 -4.88 -0.92
CA GLY A 91 -11.18 -5.86 -1.76
C GLY A 91 -10.60 -7.05 -0.99
N ILE A 92 -10.11 -8.02 -1.77
CA ILE A 92 -9.33 -9.14 -1.24
C ILE A 92 -7.90 -8.64 -0.97
N SER A 93 -7.42 -8.80 0.25
CA SER A 93 -6.01 -8.68 0.59
C SER A 93 -5.70 -9.52 1.83
N CYS A 94 -4.46 -9.98 1.93
CA CYS A 94 -3.99 -10.67 3.13
C CYS A 94 -3.62 -9.66 4.21
N ILE A 95 -4.17 -9.84 5.42
CA ILE A 95 -3.84 -9.01 6.59
C ILE A 95 -2.32 -9.03 6.85
N LYS A 96 -1.66 -10.18 6.71
CA LYS A 96 -0.20 -10.30 6.85
C LYS A 96 0.53 -9.39 5.84
N PHE A 97 0.10 -9.38 4.58
CA PHE A 97 0.66 -8.49 3.56
C PHE A 97 0.43 -7.02 3.90
N ASN A 98 -0.80 -6.64 4.26
CA ASN A 98 -1.13 -5.26 4.62
C ASN A 98 -0.29 -4.74 5.79
N LEU A 99 -0.08 -5.58 6.82
CA LEU A 99 0.74 -5.22 7.98
C LEU A 99 2.21 -5.06 7.63
N LYS A 100 2.78 -5.93 6.77
CA LYS A 100 4.16 -5.78 6.26
C LYS A 100 4.31 -4.52 5.42
N PHE A 101 3.38 -4.27 4.50
CA PHE A 101 3.33 -3.05 3.69
C PHE A 101 3.31 -1.80 4.58
N ILE A 102 2.40 -1.74 5.55
CA ILE A 102 2.28 -0.60 6.47
C ILE A 102 3.57 -0.40 7.26
N TYR A 103 4.17 -1.47 7.77
CA TYR A 103 5.45 -1.38 8.48
C TYR A 103 6.54 -0.69 7.63
N PHE A 104 6.67 -1.09 6.36
CA PHE A 104 7.65 -0.48 5.46
C PHE A 104 7.28 0.94 5.05
N LEU A 105 5.99 1.26 4.92
CA LEU A 105 5.53 2.60 4.59
C LEU A 105 5.78 3.56 5.75
N VAL A 106 5.38 3.20 6.97
CA VAL A 106 5.57 4.00 8.19
C VAL A 106 7.04 4.37 8.35
N LYS A 107 7.95 3.40 8.23
CA LYS A 107 9.39 3.66 8.29
C LYS A 107 9.90 4.67 7.25
N LYS A 108 9.29 4.72 6.07
CA LYS A 108 9.66 5.73 5.05
C LYS A 108 9.09 7.10 5.41
N LEU A 109 7.83 7.14 5.85
CA LEU A 109 7.14 8.39 6.23
C LEU A 109 7.71 9.02 7.52
N GLU A 110 8.50 8.29 8.31
CA GLU A 110 9.25 8.83 9.45
C GLU A 110 10.32 9.85 9.02
N ASP A 111 10.77 9.85 7.76
CA ASP A 111 11.64 10.90 7.23
C ASP A 111 10.89 12.22 7.06
N ARG A 112 10.86 13.00 8.15
CA ARG A 112 10.22 14.32 8.19
C ARG A 112 10.84 15.32 7.22
N SER A 113 12.09 15.15 6.80
CA SER A 113 12.69 16.06 5.82
C SER A 113 12.02 15.94 4.44
N THR A 114 11.44 14.78 4.16
CA THR A 114 10.75 14.47 2.90
C THR A 114 9.23 14.51 3.05
N PHE A 115 8.68 14.12 4.22
CA PHE A 115 7.25 13.84 4.39
C PHE A 115 6.51 14.73 5.41
N GLU A 116 7.05 15.91 5.76
CA GLU A 116 6.35 16.85 6.65
C GLU A 116 5.25 17.65 5.92
N PHE A 117 4.16 16.96 5.55
CA PHE A 117 2.98 17.57 4.94
C PHE A 117 1.66 16.85 5.30
N PRO A 118 0.50 17.53 5.19
CA PRO A 118 -0.78 17.02 5.70
C PRO A 118 -1.18 15.64 5.16
N ALA A 119 -0.99 15.37 3.87
CA ALA A 119 -1.38 14.08 3.28
C ALA A 119 -0.58 12.90 3.84
N ALA A 120 0.75 13.06 4.04
CA ALA A 120 1.57 12.03 4.67
C ALA A 120 1.16 11.79 6.13
N ASN A 121 0.83 12.85 6.87
CA ASN A 121 0.34 12.72 8.25
C ASN A 121 -0.99 11.97 8.33
N SER A 122 -1.93 12.27 7.43
CA SER A 122 -3.22 11.56 7.35
C SER A 122 -3.05 10.08 6.99
N ILE A 123 -2.17 9.76 6.03
CA ILE A 123 -1.83 8.37 5.70
C ILE A 123 -1.21 7.65 6.90
N LEU A 124 -0.31 8.32 7.63
CA LEU A 124 0.30 7.75 8.83
C LEU A 124 -0.75 7.43 9.91
N GLU A 125 -1.69 8.34 10.16
CA GLU A 125 -2.79 8.12 11.10
C GLU A 125 -3.68 6.94 10.67
N ASN A 126 -4.08 6.90 9.41
CA ASN A 126 -4.94 5.84 8.86
C ASN A 126 -4.26 4.46 8.94
N THR A 127 -2.97 4.38 8.61
CA THR A 127 -2.22 3.13 8.66
C THR A 127 -1.98 2.64 10.08
N ILE A 128 -1.70 3.55 11.03
CA ILE A 128 -1.65 3.21 12.46
C ILE A 128 -2.99 2.65 12.92
N ASN A 129 -4.11 3.32 12.62
CA ASN A 129 -5.46 2.85 12.95
C ASN A 129 -5.73 1.45 12.41
N TYR A 130 -5.34 1.18 11.16
CA TYR A 130 -5.45 -0.16 10.58
C TYR A 130 -4.64 -1.21 11.36
N CYS A 131 -3.39 -0.90 11.71
CA CYS A 131 -2.56 -1.77 12.53
C CYS A 131 -3.19 -2.03 13.91
N GLU A 132 -3.79 -1.02 14.54
CA GLU A 132 -4.44 -1.17 15.83
C GLU A 132 -5.63 -2.12 15.79
N LEU A 133 -6.46 -2.00 14.73
CA LEU A 133 -7.60 -2.88 14.49
C LEU A 133 -7.21 -4.34 14.27
N HIS A 134 -5.98 -4.59 13.80
CA HIS A 134 -5.46 -5.92 13.50
C HIS A 134 -4.33 -6.35 14.45
N LYS A 135 -4.24 -5.74 15.64
CA LYS A 135 -3.33 -6.19 16.72
C LYS A 135 -3.57 -7.67 16.98
N GLY A 136 -2.51 -8.48 16.84
CA GLY A 136 -2.56 -9.94 17.02
C GLY A 136 -2.36 -10.77 15.75
N PHE A 137 -2.36 -10.15 14.57
CA PHE A 137 -2.04 -10.79 13.28
C PHE A 137 -0.57 -10.63 12.86
N ASN A 138 0.30 -10.19 13.77
CA ASN A 138 1.73 -9.88 13.53
C ASN A 138 2.66 -11.12 13.50
N ASN A 139 2.15 -12.33 13.34
CA ASN A 139 2.95 -13.56 13.34
C ASN A 139 3.35 -14.00 11.93
#